data_AF-A0AAU7LCE4-F1
#
_entry.id   AF-A0AAU7LCE4-F1
#
_cell.length_a   1.000
_cell.length_b   1.000
_cell.length_c   1.000
_cell.angle_alpha   90.00
_cell.angle_beta   90.00
_cell.angle_gamma   90.00
#
_symmetry.space_group_name_H-M   'P 1'
#
loop_
_entity.id
_entity.type
_entity.pdbx_description
1 polymer ?
#
loop_
_entity_poly.entity_id
_entity_poly.type
_entity_poly.pdbx_seq_one_letter_code
_entity_poly.pdbx_strand_id
1 'polypeptide(L)'
;MKITQKDLDLLNKQLKLWQGGRVSFNSFNGDHDRLILRLESPSREMEPVGLSLFYCTYIAGPIQWSGSELNALLSMLDDGSVGIEINDMRAGFIARCASISLYGEPVLTVPQS
;
A
#
# COMPACT_ATOMS: atom_id res chain seq x y z
N MET A 1 -17.06 7.08 -0.50
CA MET A 1 -16.58 7.66 0.79
C MET A 1 -15.26 8.36 0.53
N LYS A 2 -14.98 9.53 1.15
CA LYS A 2 -13.70 10.24 0.95
C LYS A 2 -12.66 9.69 1.94
N ILE A 3 -11.46 9.36 1.46
CA ILE A 3 -10.33 9.00 2.33
C ILE A 3 -10.00 10.19 3.23
N THR A 4 -9.86 9.94 4.53
CA THR A 4 -9.52 10.97 5.51
C THR A 4 -8.08 10.83 5.99
N GLN A 5 -7.53 11.91 6.55
CA GLN A 5 -6.21 11.85 7.18
C GLN A 5 -6.15 10.79 8.30
N LYS A 6 -7.25 10.61 9.04
CA LYS A 6 -7.35 9.60 10.11
C LYS A 6 -7.21 8.18 9.58
N ASP A 7 -7.75 7.89 8.40
CA ASP A 7 -7.63 6.58 7.76
C ASP A 7 -6.16 6.31 7.37
N LEU A 8 -5.47 7.32 6.84
CA LEU A 8 -4.05 7.23 6.51
C LEU A 8 -3.17 7.09 7.75
N ASP A 9 -3.49 7.80 8.84
CA ASP A 9 -2.75 7.66 10.09
C ASP A 9 -2.86 6.24 10.66
N LEU A 10 -4.04 5.62 10.55
CA LEU A 10 -4.25 4.22 10.94
C LEU A 10 -3.46 3.26 10.04
N LEU A 11 -3.53 3.46 8.73
CA LEU A 11 -2.79 2.67 7.76
C LEU A 11 -1.27 2.77 7.99
N ASN A 12 -0.74 3.98 8.19
CA ASN A 12 0.67 4.22 8.46
C ASN A 12 1.12 3.55 9.78
N LYS A 13 0.26 3.52 10.80
CA LYS A 13 0.55 2.75 12.03
C LYS A 13 0.67 1.25 11.74
N GLN A 14 -0.14 0.71 10.83
CA GLN A 14 -0.03 -0.69 10.41
C GLN A 14 1.22 -0.94 9.56
N LEU A 15 1.52 -0.07 8.60
CA LEU A 15 2.72 -0.18 7.76
C LEU A 15 4.02 -0.16 8.58
N LYS A 16 4.05 0.56 9.71
CA LYS A 16 5.18 0.56 10.65
C LYS A 16 5.53 -0.83 11.20
N LEU A 17 4.57 -1.76 11.29
CA LEU A 17 4.85 -3.14 11.72
C LEU A 17 5.73 -3.90 10.72
N TRP A 18 5.75 -3.45 9.48
CA TRP A 18 6.50 -4.05 8.36
C TRP A 18 7.76 -3.26 8.00
N GLN A 19 8.04 -2.18 8.73
CA GLN A 19 9.20 -1.31 8.47
C GLN A 19 10.51 -2.09 8.63
N GLY A 20 11.47 -1.86 7.74
CA GLY A 20 12.73 -2.62 7.67
C GLY A 20 12.58 -3.98 6.99
N GLY A 21 11.35 -4.44 6.76
CA GLY A 21 11.03 -5.72 6.13
C GLY A 21 11.28 -5.77 4.63
N ARG A 22 10.89 -6.90 4.02
CA ARG A 22 10.95 -7.09 2.56
C ARG A 22 9.59 -6.76 1.94
N VAL A 23 9.61 -6.13 0.77
CA VAL A 23 8.43 -5.90 -0.07
C VAL A 23 8.67 -6.51 -1.44
N SER A 24 7.64 -7.11 -2.01
CA SER A 24 7.68 -7.64 -3.37
C SER A 24 6.32 -7.56 -4.04
N PHE A 25 6.31 -7.45 -5.35
CA PHE A 25 5.09 -7.55 -6.15
C PHE A 25 4.60 -9.00 -6.09
N ASN A 26 3.38 -9.19 -5.60
CA ASN A 26 2.75 -10.49 -5.52
C ASN A 26 1.87 -10.78 -6.73
N SER A 27 1.11 -9.78 -7.19
CA SER A 27 0.24 -9.89 -8.36
C SER A 27 -0.11 -8.51 -8.91
N PHE A 28 -0.31 -8.43 -10.23
CA PHE A 28 -0.92 -7.28 -10.90
C PHE A 28 -2.02 -7.79 -11.84
N ASN A 29 -3.24 -7.26 -11.71
CA ASN A 29 -4.34 -7.53 -12.62
C ASN A 29 -4.77 -6.24 -13.31
N GLY A 30 -4.57 -6.18 -14.64
CA GLY A 30 -4.87 -5.01 -15.46
C GLY A 30 -6.36 -4.74 -15.67
N ASP A 31 -7.25 -5.72 -15.48
CA ASP A 31 -8.70 -5.51 -15.66
C ASP A 31 -9.31 -4.67 -14.53
N HIS A 32 -8.64 -4.63 -13.37
CA HIS A 32 -9.07 -3.87 -12.19
C HIS A 32 -8.01 -2.88 -11.70
N ASP A 33 -6.94 -2.67 -12.48
CA ASP A 33 -5.77 -1.88 -12.11
C ASP A 33 -5.32 -2.16 -10.67
N ARG A 34 -5.26 -3.46 -10.33
CA ARG A 34 -5.02 -3.94 -8.97
C ARG A 34 -3.58 -4.41 -8.83
N LEU A 35 -2.81 -3.72 -7.98
CA LEU A 35 -1.48 -4.14 -7.56
C LEU A 35 -1.55 -4.75 -6.15
N ILE A 36 -0.96 -5.92 -5.94
CA ILE A 36 -0.80 -6.51 -4.61
C ILE A 36 0.69 -6.55 -4.28
N LEU A 37 1.08 -5.86 -3.21
CA LEU A 37 2.40 -5.98 -2.60
C LEU A 37 2.35 -7.01 -1.48
N ARG A 38 3.33 -7.91 -1.43
CA ARG A 38 3.58 -8.78 -0.29
C ARG A 38 4.57 -8.10 0.64
N LEU A 39 4.20 -7.95 1.91
CA LEU A 39 5.03 -7.40 2.98
C LEU A 39 5.49 -8.52 3.89
N GLU A 40 6.78 -8.57 4.20
CA GLU A 40 7.37 -9.55 5.11
C GLU A 40 8.03 -8.81 6.27
N SER A 41 7.74 -9.22 7.51
CA SER A 41 8.30 -8.59 8.71
C SER A 41 9.83 -8.81 8.78
N PRO A 42 10.61 -7.82 9.25
CA PRO A 42 12.05 -7.98 9.44
C PRO A 42 12.39 -9.08 10.46
N SER A 43 11.54 -9.31 11.48
CA SER A 43 11.78 -10.33 12.51
C SER A 43 11.40 -11.75 12.07
N ARG A 44 10.64 -11.90 10.97
CA ARG A 44 10.03 -13.15 10.50
C ARG A 44 9.07 -13.83 11.51
N GLU A 45 8.72 -13.16 12.60
CA GLU A 45 7.77 -13.67 13.60
C GLU A 45 6.31 -13.46 13.16
N MET A 46 6.08 -12.63 12.15
CA MET A 46 4.78 -12.34 11.58
C MET A 46 4.66 -13.00 10.20
N GLU A 47 3.53 -13.63 9.94
CA GLU A 47 3.19 -14.14 8.61
C GLU A 47 3.14 -13.00 7.59
N PRO A 48 3.60 -13.20 6.34
CA PRO A 48 3.53 -12.19 5.29
C PRO A 48 2.09 -11.75 5.03
N VAL A 49 1.92 -10.45 4.73
CA VAL A 49 0.61 -9.84 4.45
C VAL A 49 0.55 -9.22 3.06
N GLY A 50 -0.66 -9.08 2.53
CA GLY A 50 -0.90 -8.48 1.22
C GLY A 50 -1.43 -7.05 1.35
N LEU A 51 -0.72 -6.07 0.80
CA LEU A 51 -1.21 -4.71 0.59
C LEU A 51 -1.79 -4.60 -0.81
N SER A 52 -3.11 -4.62 -0.93
CA SER A 52 -3.82 -4.43 -2.20
C SER A 52 -4.07 -2.95 -2.47
N LEU A 53 -3.67 -2.52 -3.65
CA LEU A 53 -3.85 -1.18 -4.20
C LEU A 53 -4.79 -1.31 -5.40
N PHE A 54 -5.79 -0.45 -5.51
CA PHE A 54 -6.84 -0.56 -6.52
C PHE A 54 -6.95 0.72 -7.36
N TYR A 55 -7.20 0.57 -8.66
CA TYR A 55 -7.34 1.67 -9.60
C TYR A 55 -6.11 2.59 -9.56
N CYS A 56 -4.93 1.99 -9.76
CA CYS A 56 -3.67 2.72 -9.76
C CYS A 56 -3.45 3.44 -11.09
N THR A 57 -3.30 4.77 -11.04
CA THR A 57 -3.02 5.59 -12.23
C THR A 57 -1.52 5.77 -12.48
N TYR A 58 -0.70 5.53 -11.45
CA TYR A 58 0.75 5.64 -11.54
C TYR A 58 1.44 4.60 -10.67
N ILE A 59 2.45 3.91 -11.22
CA ILE A 59 3.32 2.98 -10.50
C ILE A 59 4.73 3.15 -11.04
N ALA A 60 5.70 3.38 -10.15
CA ALA A 60 7.11 3.47 -10.49
C ALA A 60 7.98 2.88 -9.37
N GLY A 61 9.15 2.37 -9.74
CA GLY A 61 10.14 1.85 -8.80
C GLY A 61 10.40 0.34 -8.95
N PRO A 62 11.10 -0.26 -7.98
CA PRO A 62 11.49 -1.66 -8.03
C PRO A 62 10.30 -2.60 -7.79
N ILE A 63 10.35 -3.80 -8.38
CA ILE A 63 9.36 -4.86 -8.17
C ILE A 63 9.59 -5.64 -6.86
N GLN A 64 10.76 -5.47 -6.23
CA GLN A 64 11.10 -6.03 -4.93
C GLN A 64 12.21 -5.21 -4.27
N TRP A 65 12.15 -5.08 -2.95
CA TRP A 65 13.18 -4.40 -2.16
C TRP A 65 13.16 -4.86 -0.69
N SER A 66 14.21 -4.51 0.04
CA SER A 66 14.38 -4.80 1.47
C SER A 66 14.64 -3.51 2.23
N GLY A 67 14.36 -3.51 3.53
CA GLY A 67 14.50 -2.31 4.34
C GLY A 67 13.35 -1.33 4.11
N SER A 68 12.12 -1.86 3.98
CA SER A 68 10.91 -1.10 3.65
C SER A 68 10.69 0.10 4.56
N GLU A 69 10.38 1.25 3.98
CA GLU A 69 9.92 2.47 4.64
C GLU A 69 8.64 2.97 3.97
N LEU A 70 7.73 2.04 3.66
CA LEU A 70 6.44 2.33 3.06
C LEU A 70 5.61 3.30 3.92
N ASN A 71 5.10 4.35 3.29
CA ASN A 71 4.19 5.34 3.86
C ASN A 71 3.03 5.62 2.91
N ALA A 72 1.91 6.04 3.49
CA ALA A 72 0.68 6.44 2.79
C ALA A 72 0.41 7.93 2.98
N LEU A 73 0.14 8.64 1.89
CA LEU A 73 -0.16 10.07 1.86
C LEU A 73 -1.43 10.31 1.03
N LEU A 74 -2.12 11.43 1.28
CA LEU A 74 -3.17 11.90 0.38
C LEU A 74 -2.52 12.32 -0.95
N SER A 75 -3.18 11.98 -2.05
CA SER A 75 -2.74 12.37 -3.38
C SER A 75 -3.91 12.87 -4.22
N MET A 76 -3.63 13.75 -5.17
CA MET A 76 -4.58 14.12 -6.21
C MET A 76 -4.33 13.22 -7.42
N LEU A 77 -5.36 12.52 -7.87
CA LEU A 77 -5.31 11.70 -9.07
C LEU A 77 -5.46 12.57 -10.32
N ASP A 78 -5.14 12.01 -11.49
CA ASP A 78 -5.13 12.74 -12.77
C ASP A 78 -6.53 13.25 -13.18
N ASP A 79 -7.58 12.62 -12.67
CA ASP A 79 -8.98 13.03 -12.86
C ASP A 79 -9.43 14.14 -11.89
N GLY A 80 -8.53 14.62 -11.03
CA GLY A 80 -8.80 15.63 -10.00
C GLY A 80 -9.50 15.09 -8.74
N SER A 81 -9.69 13.78 -8.63
CA SER A 81 -10.21 13.15 -7.41
C SER A 81 -9.10 12.98 -6.36
N VAL A 82 -9.52 12.77 -5.10
CA VAL A 82 -8.60 12.50 -3.99
C VAL A 82 -8.38 10.99 -3.90
N GLY A 83 -7.13 10.56 -3.97
CA GLY A 83 -6.68 9.19 -3.79
C GLY A 83 -5.58 9.06 -2.74
N ILE A 84 -4.78 8.01 -2.86
CA ILE A 84 -3.69 7.66 -1.96
C ILE A 84 -2.42 7.50 -2.77
N GLU A 85 -1.33 8.06 -2.28
CA GLU A 85 0.01 7.70 -2.70
C GLU A 85 0.63 6.78 -1.66
N ILE A 86 1.08 5.61 -2.10
CA ILE A 86 1.96 4.74 -1.33
C ILE A 86 3.36 4.92 -1.88
N ASN A 87 4.29 5.30 -1.02
CA ASN A 87 5.68 5.51 -1.41
C ASN A 87 6.66 4.87 -0.43
N ASP A 88 7.81 4.49 -0.96
CA ASP A 88 9.02 4.18 -0.22
C ASP A 88 10.14 4.97 -0.91
N MET A 89 10.43 6.15 -0.37
CA MET A 89 11.40 7.08 -0.96
C MET A 89 12.81 6.50 -1.01
N ARG A 90 13.16 5.64 -0.05
CA ARG A 90 14.46 4.98 0.00
C ARG A 90 14.60 3.95 -1.11
N ALA A 91 13.55 3.17 -1.36
CA ALA A 91 13.53 2.20 -2.45
C ALA A 91 13.28 2.84 -3.84
N GLY A 92 12.82 4.11 -3.87
CA GLY A 92 12.38 4.77 -5.09
C GLY A 92 11.07 4.21 -5.63
N PHE A 93 10.20 3.68 -4.73
CA PHE A 93 8.89 3.15 -5.09
C PHE A 93 7.78 4.17 -4.84
N ILE A 94 6.88 4.33 -5.80
CA ILE A 94 5.68 5.18 -5.70
C ILE A 94 4.52 4.49 -6.44
N ALA A 95 3.36 4.43 -5.82
CA ALA A 95 2.10 4.06 -6.46
C ALA A 95 1.00 5.04 -6.06
N ARG A 96 0.25 5.56 -7.04
CA ARG A 96 -0.93 6.43 -6.81
C ARG A 96 -2.17 5.69 -7.24
N CYS A 97 -3.10 5.51 -6.31
CA CYS A 97 -4.26 4.66 -6.50
C CYS A 97 -5.50 5.27 -5.82
N ALA A 98 -6.69 4.86 -6.27
CA ALA A 98 -7.94 5.36 -5.69
C ALA A 98 -8.21 4.79 -4.30
N SER A 99 -7.76 3.57 -4.00
CA SER A 99 -7.95 2.95 -2.69
C SER A 99 -6.90 1.90 -2.35
N ILE A 100 -6.90 1.48 -1.08
CA ILE A 100 -5.95 0.53 -0.51
C ILE A 100 -6.61 -0.35 0.55
N SER A 101 -6.14 -1.59 0.69
CA SER A 101 -6.52 -2.51 1.75
C SER A 101 -5.34 -3.39 2.16
N LEU A 102 -5.19 -3.64 3.46
CA LEU A 102 -4.20 -4.53 4.03
C LEU A 102 -4.87 -5.84 4.46
N TYR A 103 -4.38 -6.97 3.93
CA TYR A 103 -4.89 -8.31 4.17
C TYR A 103 -3.87 -9.15 4.94
N GLY A 104 -4.29 -9.62 6.12
CA GLY A 104 -3.48 -10.37 7.08
C GLY A 104 -4.00 -10.05 8.47
N GLU A 105 -4.28 -11.05 9.29
CA GLU A 105 -5.18 -10.90 10.44
C GLU A 105 -4.77 -9.85 11.50
N PRO A 106 -5.77 -9.26 12.20
CA PRO A 106 -7.19 -9.34 11.91
C PRO A 106 -7.55 -8.37 10.77
N VAL A 107 -8.33 -8.88 9.82
CA VAL A 107 -8.75 -8.16 8.61
C VAL A 107 -9.42 -6.83 8.99
N LEU A 108 -8.70 -5.73 8.82
CA LEU A 108 -9.24 -4.38 8.95
C LEU A 108 -9.92 -4.02 7.62
N THR A 109 -11.09 -4.61 7.38
CA THR A 109 -11.94 -4.24 6.26
C THR A 109 -12.61 -2.91 6.60
N VAL A 110 -12.19 -1.82 5.96
CA VAL A 110 -13.00 -0.61 5.90
C VAL A 110 -14.11 -0.87 4.86
N PRO A 111 -15.38 -1.02 5.26
CA PRO A 111 -16.45 -1.36 4.32
C PRO A 111 -16.67 -0.23 3.31
N GLN A 112 -16.91 -0.59 2.04
CA GLN A 112 -17.59 0.31 1.11
C GLN A 112 -19.10 0.23 1.37
N SER A 113 -19.74 1.40 1.37
CA SER A 113 -21.19 1.56 1.28
C SER A 113 -21.62 1.42 -0.16
#